data_AF-A0A8D8LYH1-F1
#
_entry.id   AF-A0A8D8LYH1-F1
#
_cell.length_a   1.000
_cell.length_b   1.000
_cell.length_c   1.000
_cell.angle_alpha   90.00
_cell.angle_beta   90.00
_cell.angle_gamma   90.00
#
_symmetry.space_group_name_H-M   'P 1'
#
loop_
_entity.id
_entity.type
_entity.pdbx_description
1 polymer ?
#
loop_
_entity_poly.entity_id
_entity_poly.type
_entity_poly.pdbx_seq_one_letter_code
_entity_poly.pdbx_strand_id
1 'polypeptide(L)'
;MAKHNSETTNFIKRWAQEAHQLRWNNVSGLRHSKIMMHGPTKDLTMDILALNRRNTRLVTSLITGHCGLRKHLQTMGFHQDHIVCRLCGECEETATHVILECNSLLTWRLSVGLARHPWKTPNEKVVKDRTDLRLQLGYGLTPNIKIPLEA
;
A
#
# COMPACT_ATOMS: atom_id res chain seq x y z
N MET A 1 -19.59 29.47 28.68
CA MET A 1 -18.32 29.85 28.00
C MET A 1 -17.67 28.74 27.17
N ALA A 2 -18.10 27.46 27.23
CA ALA A 2 -17.44 26.37 26.49
C ALA A 2 -17.81 26.24 24.98
N LYS A 3 -18.99 26.69 24.55
CA LYS A 3 -19.48 26.51 23.17
C LYS A 3 -18.67 27.29 22.12
N HIS A 4 -18.31 28.54 22.42
CA HIS A 4 -17.57 29.40 21.48
C HIS A 4 -16.17 28.85 21.13
N ASN A 5 -15.48 28.22 22.09
CA ASN A 5 -14.17 27.62 21.85
C ASN A 5 -14.24 26.37 20.95
N SER A 6 -15.37 25.64 21.00
CA SER A 6 -15.58 24.44 20.17
C SER A 6 -15.82 24.77 18.70
N GLU A 7 -16.54 25.86 18.41
CA GLU A 7 -16.84 26.30 17.05
C GLU A 7 -15.57 26.78 16.32
N THR A 8 -14.76 27.62 16.97
CA THR A 8 -13.46 28.06 16.42
C THR A 8 -12.53 26.88 16.19
N THR A 9 -12.45 25.95 17.15
CA THR A 9 -11.60 24.75 17.01
C THR A 9 -12.04 23.87 15.83
N ASN A 10 -13.36 23.68 15.65
CA ASN A 10 -13.89 22.90 14.54
C ASN A 10 -13.66 23.59 13.19
N PHE A 11 -13.80 24.92 13.14
CA PHE A 11 -13.47 25.71 11.96
C PHE A 11 -12.00 25.53 11.55
N ILE A 12 -11.06 25.67 12.50
CA ILE A 12 -9.62 25.50 12.24
C ILE A 12 -9.32 24.08 11.74
N LYS A 13 -9.90 23.04 12.36
CA LYS A 13 -9.72 21.66 11.94
C LYS A 13 -10.18 21.43 10.50
N ARG A 14 -11.37 21.93 10.17
CA ARG A 14 -11.93 21.81 8.81
C ARG A 14 -11.06 22.54 7.79
N TRP A 15 -10.69 23.79 8.07
CA TRP A 15 -9.81 24.56 7.20
C TRP A 15 -8.47 23.85 6.96
N ALA A 16 -7.85 23.31 8.02
CA ALA A 16 -6.58 22.59 7.91
C ALA A 16 -6.70 21.31 7.06
N GLN A 17 -7.80 20.57 7.20
CA GLN A 17 -8.08 19.38 6.39
C GLN A 17 -8.28 19.74 4.91
N GLU A 18 -9.09 20.76 4.62
CA GLU A 18 -9.35 21.24 3.26
C GLU A 18 -8.07 21.76 2.59
N ALA A 19 -7.27 22.57 3.30
CA ALA A 19 -6.00 23.07 2.81
C ALA A 19 -5.00 21.93 2.54
N HIS A 20 -4.93 20.93 3.40
CA HIS A 20 -4.04 19.78 3.21
C HIS A 20 -4.48 18.91 2.02
N GLN A 21 -5.78 18.66 1.86
CA GLN A 21 -6.31 17.90 0.73
C GLN A 21 -6.10 18.65 -0.59
N LEU A 22 -6.33 19.97 -0.61
CA LEU A 22 -6.06 20.81 -1.78
C LEU A 22 -4.59 20.73 -2.18
N ARG A 23 -3.68 20.83 -1.20
CA ARG A 23 -2.24 20.69 -1.45
C ARG A 23 -1.87 19.30 -1.98
N TRP A 24 -2.41 18.24 -1.38
CA TRP A 24 -2.17 16.85 -1.81
C TRP A 24 -2.58 16.61 -3.27
N ASN A 25 -3.73 17.12 -3.66
CA ASN A 25 -4.25 16.97 -5.02
C ASN A 25 -3.39 17.74 -6.03
N ASN A 26 -3.01 18.97 -5.69
CA ASN A 26 -2.33 19.89 -6.62
C ASN A 26 -0.81 19.74 -6.69
N VAL A 27 -0.16 19.15 -5.68
CA VAL A 27 1.30 18.97 -5.74
C VAL A 27 1.67 17.98 -6.84
N SER A 28 2.64 18.33 -7.67
CA SER A 28 3.17 17.45 -8.70
C SER A 28 4.06 16.36 -8.09
N GLY A 29 4.22 15.24 -8.80
CA GLY A 29 4.99 14.10 -8.33
C GLY A 29 4.22 13.22 -7.33
N LEU A 30 4.93 12.66 -6.34
CA LEU A 30 4.39 11.75 -5.33
C LEU A 30 3.68 10.52 -5.92
N ARG A 31 4.12 10.02 -7.09
CA ARG A 31 3.46 8.93 -7.83
C ARG A 31 3.16 7.72 -6.94
N HIS A 32 4.14 7.21 -6.21
CA HIS A 32 3.95 6.04 -5.33
C HIS A 32 2.96 6.35 -4.20
N SER A 33 3.15 7.47 -3.51
CA SER A 33 2.28 7.89 -2.41
C SER A 33 0.83 8.08 -2.87
N LYS A 34 0.58 8.67 -4.06
CA LYS A 34 -0.76 8.85 -4.62
C LYS A 34 -1.42 7.55 -5.10
N ILE A 35 -0.63 6.54 -5.47
CA ILE A 35 -1.16 5.21 -5.79
C ILE A 35 -1.55 4.45 -4.51
N MET A 36 -0.78 4.62 -3.45
CA MET A 36 -0.94 3.84 -2.21
C MET A 36 -1.88 4.49 -1.19
N MET A 37 -2.05 5.81 -1.25
CA MET A 37 -2.88 6.57 -0.32
C MET A 37 -3.89 7.42 -1.09
N HIS A 38 -5.15 7.37 -0.67
CA HIS A 38 -6.21 8.24 -1.19
C HIS A 38 -6.00 9.71 -0.81
N GLY A 39 -5.25 9.95 0.26
CA GLY A 39 -4.96 11.27 0.79
C GLY A 39 -4.60 11.20 2.27
N PRO A 40 -4.25 12.33 2.88
CA PRO A 40 -3.99 12.39 4.30
C PRO A 40 -5.28 12.19 5.11
N THR A 41 -5.37 11.09 5.86
CA THR A 41 -6.50 10.83 6.77
C THR A 41 -6.04 10.73 8.21
N LYS A 42 -6.96 11.02 9.14
CA LYS A 42 -6.70 10.87 10.57
C LYS A 42 -6.39 9.42 10.92
N ASP A 43 -7.14 8.48 10.37
CA ASP A 43 -6.99 7.05 10.68
C ASP A 43 -5.62 6.55 10.25
N LEU A 44 -5.20 6.84 9.01
CA LEU A 44 -3.87 6.49 8.53
C LEU A 44 -2.76 7.12 9.40
N THR A 45 -2.97 8.35 9.85
CA THR A 45 -2.02 9.02 10.76
C THR A 45 -1.90 8.26 12.07
N MET A 46 -3.03 7.87 12.67
CA MET A 46 -3.05 7.11 13.93
C MET A 46 -2.43 5.73 13.75
N ASP A 47 -2.72 5.04 12.65
CA ASP A 47 -2.15 3.73 12.33
C ASP A 47 -0.62 3.80 12.23
N ILE A 48 -0.09 4.80 11.51
CA ILE A 48 1.36 5.00 11.37
C ILE A 48 2.02 5.37 12.70
N LEU A 49 1.35 6.20 13.52
CA LEU A 49 1.85 6.60 14.85
C LEU A 49 1.84 5.45 15.86
N ALA A 50 0.98 4.45 15.69
CA ALA A 50 0.94 3.26 16.53
C ALA A 50 2.09 2.27 16.23
N LEU A 51 2.78 2.44 15.09
CA LEU A 51 3.89 1.57 14.70
C LEU A 51 5.17 1.91 15.48
N ASN A 52 5.98 0.88 15.74
CA ASN A 52 7.35 1.10 16.19
C ASN A 52 8.22 1.69 15.06
N ARG A 53 9.37 2.25 15.43
CA ARG A 53 10.31 2.90 14.49
C ARG A 53 10.66 2.04 13.26
N ARG A 54 10.86 0.73 13.44
CA ARG A 54 11.20 -0.20 12.35
C ARG A 54 10.06 -0.28 11.34
N ASN A 55 8.84 -0.46 11.82
CA ASN A 55 7.64 -0.59 10.99
C ASN A 55 7.27 0.75 10.33
N THR A 56 7.38 1.88 11.05
CA THR A 56 7.18 3.22 10.47
C THR A 56 8.16 3.47 9.32
N ARG A 57 9.44 3.12 9.48
CA ARG A 57 10.44 3.20 8.41
C ARG A 57 10.03 2.36 7.21
N LEU A 58 9.65 1.10 7.42
CA LEU A 58 9.26 0.20 6.34
C LEU A 58 8.07 0.74 5.55
N VAL A 59 6.99 1.13 6.24
CA VAL A 59 5.79 1.69 5.63
C VAL A 59 6.11 2.98 4.87
N THR A 60 6.89 3.88 5.47
CA THR A 60 7.29 5.13 4.81
C THR A 60 8.12 4.87 3.55
N SER A 61 9.10 3.97 3.61
CA SER A 61 9.93 3.58 2.47
C SER A 61 9.11 2.95 1.34
N LEU A 62 8.09 2.15 1.67
CA LEU A 62 7.19 1.56 0.70
C LEU A 62 6.28 2.61 0.04
N ILE A 63 5.61 3.45 0.85
CA ILE A 63 4.70 4.50 0.38
C ILE A 63 5.42 5.51 -0.53
N THR A 64 6.64 5.89 -0.15
CA THR A 64 7.44 6.86 -0.91
C THR A 64 8.22 6.22 -2.06
N GLY A 65 8.23 4.89 -2.18
CA GLY A 65 9.05 4.16 -3.14
C GLY A 65 10.56 4.16 -2.84
N HIS A 66 10.98 4.65 -1.66
CA HIS A 66 12.37 4.67 -1.20
C HIS A 66 12.70 3.45 -0.35
N CYS A 67 12.54 2.27 -0.95
CA CYS A 67 12.88 0.98 -0.36
C CYS A 67 13.93 0.27 -1.21
N GLY A 68 14.65 -0.69 -0.63
CA GLY A 68 15.69 -1.48 -1.31
C GLY A 68 15.15 -2.50 -2.32
N LEU A 69 14.23 -2.07 -3.18
CA LEU A 69 13.70 -2.84 -4.30
C LEU A 69 14.60 -2.64 -5.52
N ARG A 70 14.75 -3.70 -6.33
CA ARG A 70 15.69 -3.72 -7.45
C ARG A 70 15.49 -2.55 -8.42
N LYS A 71 14.24 -2.14 -8.70
CA LYS A 71 14.00 -0.98 -9.55
C LYS A 71 14.60 0.30 -8.96
N HIS A 72 14.37 0.56 -7.68
CA HIS A 72 14.89 1.75 -7.01
C HIS A 72 16.42 1.71 -6.90
N LEU A 73 16.99 0.56 -6.53
CA LEU A 73 18.44 0.38 -6.46
C LEU A 73 19.10 0.56 -7.84
N GLN A 74 18.46 0.11 -8.92
CA GLN A 74 18.95 0.31 -10.28
C GLN A 74 18.91 1.79 -10.67
N THR A 75 17.82 2.50 -10.36
CA THR A 75 17.74 3.96 -10.57
C THR A 75 18.84 4.71 -9.81
N MET A 76 19.25 4.22 -8.64
CA MET A 76 20.35 4.80 -7.85
C MET A 76 21.75 4.32 -8.27
N GLY A 77 21.88 3.42 -9.24
CA GLY A 77 23.17 2.87 -9.68
C GLY A 77 23.78 1.81 -8.77
N PHE A 78 23.04 1.33 -7.77
CA PHE A 78 23.49 0.27 -6.85
C PHE A 78 23.08 -1.15 -7.29
N HIS A 79 22.34 -1.29 -8.39
CA HIS A 79 21.94 -2.57 -8.96
C HIS A 79 22.06 -2.52 -10.47
N GLN A 80 22.82 -3.43 -11.07
CA GLN A 80 23.08 -3.46 -12.53
C GLN A 80 22.39 -4.64 -13.23
N ASP A 81 21.94 -5.63 -12.46
CA ASP A 81 21.30 -6.82 -12.97
C ASP A 81 19.81 -6.59 -13.33
N HIS A 82 19.16 -7.68 -13.75
CA HIS A 82 17.73 -7.74 -13.97
C HIS A 82 16.95 -7.29 -12.73
N ILE A 83 15.89 -6.52 -12.96
CA ILE A 83 15.03 -5.95 -11.92
C ILE A 83 13.82 -6.81 -11.61
N VAL A 84 13.85 -8.08 -11.99
CA VAL A 84 12.74 -9.02 -11.74
C VAL A 84 12.47 -9.14 -10.23
N CYS A 85 11.20 -9.22 -9.85
CA CYS A 85 10.73 -9.36 -8.49
C CYS A 85 11.33 -10.58 -7.79
N ARG A 86 11.95 -10.39 -6.62
CA ARG A 86 12.50 -11.50 -5.81
C ARG A 86 11.43 -12.41 -5.23
N LEU A 87 10.18 -11.97 -5.21
CA LEU A 87 9.07 -12.73 -4.64
C LEU A 87 8.39 -13.62 -5.69
N CYS A 88 8.10 -13.11 -6.89
CA CYS A 88 7.37 -13.86 -7.92
C CYS A 88 8.20 -14.28 -9.11
N GLY A 89 9.35 -13.65 -9.37
CA GLY A 89 10.19 -14.00 -10.52
C GLY A 89 9.67 -13.56 -11.89
N GLU A 90 8.59 -12.77 -11.97
CA GLU A 90 7.90 -12.47 -13.23
C GLU A 90 7.95 -10.99 -13.66
N CYS A 91 7.61 -10.06 -12.76
CA CYS A 91 7.49 -8.63 -13.08
C CYS A 91 8.65 -7.79 -12.52
N GLU A 92 8.76 -6.51 -12.92
CA GLU A 92 9.70 -5.57 -12.31
C GLU A 92 9.42 -5.39 -10.80
N GLU A 93 10.48 -5.45 -9.99
CA GLU A 93 10.43 -5.24 -8.55
C GLU A 93 10.27 -3.75 -8.21
N THR A 94 9.03 -3.28 -8.27
CA THR A 94 8.62 -1.95 -7.85
C THR A 94 7.81 -2.01 -6.55
N ALA A 95 7.73 -0.89 -5.82
CA ALA A 95 6.93 -0.84 -4.60
C ALA A 95 5.44 -1.09 -4.88
N THR A 96 4.94 -0.56 -6.00
CA THR A 96 3.58 -0.82 -6.50
C THR A 96 3.36 -2.30 -6.77
N HIS A 97 4.30 -2.94 -7.48
CA HIS A 97 4.21 -4.37 -7.77
C HIS A 97 4.15 -5.19 -6.48
N VAL A 98 5.15 -5.03 -5.60
CA VAL A 98 5.25 -5.81 -4.35
C VAL A 98 3.97 -5.65 -3.52
N ILE A 99 3.51 -4.42 -3.30
CA ILE A 99 2.38 -4.19 -2.40
C ILE A 99 1.06 -4.58 -3.06
N LEU A 100 0.82 -4.21 -4.32
CA LEU A 100 -0.52 -4.24 -4.90
C LEU A 100 -0.76 -5.35 -5.93
N GLU A 101 0.28 -5.91 -6.53
CA GLU A 101 0.15 -6.75 -7.75
C GLU A 101 0.83 -8.12 -7.60
N CYS A 102 1.84 -8.26 -6.75
CA CYS A 102 2.69 -9.44 -6.70
C CYS A 102 1.90 -10.70 -6.31
N ASN A 103 1.84 -11.69 -7.19
CA ASN A 103 1.07 -12.92 -7.00
C ASN A 103 1.51 -13.70 -5.75
N SER A 104 2.81 -13.69 -5.44
CA SER A 104 3.35 -14.34 -4.24
C SER A 104 2.81 -13.77 -2.92
N LEU A 105 2.23 -12.55 -2.95
CA LEU A 105 1.61 -11.90 -1.80
C LEU A 105 0.08 -11.90 -1.85
N LEU A 106 -0.54 -12.57 -2.83
CA LEU A 106 -1.99 -12.60 -2.98
C LEU A 106 -2.69 -13.19 -1.75
N THR A 107 -2.23 -14.36 -1.27
CA THR A 107 -2.81 -15.01 -0.08
C THR A 107 -2.69 -14.13 1.16
N TRP A 108 -1.54 -13.47 1.34
CA TRP A 108 -1.35 -12.55 2.45
C TRP A 108 -2.32 -11.37 2.34
N ARG A 109 -2.42 -10.73 1.17
CA ARG A 109 -3.38 -9.62 0.94
C ARG A 109 -4.82 -10.03 1.23
N LEU A 110 -5.23 -11.22 0.80
CA LEU A 110 -6.56 -11.76 1.10
C LEU A 110 -6.77 -11.93 2.61
N SER A 111 -5.76 -12.40 3.34
CA SER A 111 -5.87 -12.61 4.80
C SER A 111 -6.04 -11.31 5.59
N VAL A 112 -5.48 -10.20 5.10
CA VAL A 112 -5.54 -8.89 5.77
C VAL A 112 -6.57 -7.93 5.14
N GLY A 113 -7.42 -8.44 4.24
CA GLY A 113 -8.44 -7.62 3.57
C GLY A 113 -7.89 -6.59 2.57
N LEU A 114 -6.62 -6.71 2.17
CA LEU A 114 -5.95 -5.83 1.19
C LEU A 114 -5.95 -6.40 -0.23
N ALA A 115 -6.70 -7.47 -0.48
CA ALA A 115 -6.89 -7.94 -1.85
C ALA A 115 -7.57 -6.83 -2.65
N ARG A 116 -6.80 -6.13 -3.50
CA ARG A 116 -7.40 -5.41 -4.62
C ARG A 116 -8.24 -6.43 -5.35
N HIS A 117 -9.56 -6.23 -5.39
CA HIS A 117 -10.31 -6.79 -6.50
C HIS A 117 -9.56 -6.38 -7.76
N PRO A 118 -9.25 -7.33 -8.67
CA PRO A 118 -8.65 -6.97 -9.94
C PRO A 118 -9.58 -5.90 -10.53
N TRP A 119 -9.02 -4.72 -10.80
CA TRP A 119 -9.60 -3.64 -11.59
C TRP A 119 -11.10 -3.78 -11.84
N LYS A 120 -11.95 -3.10 -11.06
CA LYS A 120 -13.36 -2.97 -11.44
C LYS A 120 -13.43 -2.18 -12.74
N THR A 121 -13.47 -2.87 -13.89
CA THR A 121 -14.16 -2.32 -15.05
C THR A 121 -15.65 -2.25 -14.66
N PRO A 122 -16.41 -1.23 -15.11
CA PRO A 122 -17.77 -0.99 -14.61
C PRO A 122 -18.81 -2.09 -14.83
N ASN A 123 -18.46 -3.25 -15.40
CA ASN A 123 -19.46 -4.16 -15.96
C ASN A 123 -19.23 -5.67 -15.73
N GLU A 124 -18.43 -6.09 -14.76
CA GLU A 124 -18.25 -7.52 -14.49
C GLU A 124 -18.72 -7.97 -13.10
N LYS A 125 -19.37 -9.13 -13.09
CA LYS A 125 -20.19 -9.65 -11.99
C LYS A 125 -19.35 -9.90 -10.74
N VAL A 126 -19.89 -9.46 -9.61
CA VAL A 126 -19.31 -9.61 -8.26
C VAL A 126 -19.07 -11.09 -7.96
N VAL A 127 -17.80 -11.51 -7.86
CA VAL A 127 -17.43 -12.81 -7.27
C VAL A 127 -17.61 -12.70 -5.75
N LYS A 128 -18.59 -13.41 -5.21
CA LYS A 128 -19.10 -13.24 -3.84
C LYS A 128 -18.56 -14.26 -2.82
N ASP A 129 -17.75 -15.24 -3.22
CA ASP A 129 -17.40 -16.36 -2.34
C ASP A 129 -15.90 -16.76 -2.39
N ARG A 130 -15.35 -17.15 -1.21
CA ARG A 130 -13.97 -17.62 -0.99
C ARG A 130 -13.69 -18.98 -1.65
N THR A 131 -14.71 -19.76 -1.94
CA THR A 131 -14.64 -21.07 -2.61
C THR A 131 -14.32 -20.94 -4.11
N ASP A 132 -14.76 -19.86 -4.74
CA ASP A 132 -14.66 -19.65 -6.19
C ASP A 132 -13.24 -19.27 -6.65
N LEU A 133 -12.48 -18.56 -5.79
CA LEU A 133 -11.08 -18.20 -6.05
C LEU A 133 -10.16 -19.43 -6.10
N ARG A 134 -10.52 -20.50 -5.39
CA ARG A 134 -9.76 -21.76 -5.33
C ARG A 134 -9.92 -22.59 -6.61
N LEU A 135 -11.02 -22.41 -7.34
CA LEU A 135 -11.31 -23.07 -8.62
C LEU A 135 -10.73 -22.31 -9.83
N GLN A 136 -10.72 -20.97 -9.80
CA GLN A 136 -10.22 -20.17 -10.93
C GLN A 136 -8.68 -20.10 -11.03
N LEU A 137 -7.95 -20.23 -9.92
CA LEU A 137 -6.52 -19.99 -9.92
C LEU A 137 -5.64 -21.23 -10.15
N GLY A 138 -6.17 -22.46 -10.17
CA GLY A 138 -5.38 -23.65 -10.53
C GLY A 138 -4.11 -23.93 -9.71
N TYR A 139 -3.81 -23.17 -8.66
CA TYR A 139 -2.62 -23.34 -7.84
C TYR A 139 -2.94 -24.26 -6.66
N GLY A 140 -2.77 -25.56 -6.87
CA GLY A 140 -2.58 -26.50 -5.78
C GLY A 140 -1.19 -26.29 -5.18
N LEU A 141 -1.06 -25.53 -4.10
CA LEU A 141 0.16 -25.51 -3.28
C LEU A 141 -0.19 -25.48 -1.78
N THR A 142 0.48 -26.38 -1.09
CA THR A 142 0.28 -26.90 0.27
C THR A 142 0.55 -25.90 1.41
N PRO A 143 0.05 -26.16 2.64
CA PRO A 143 0.29 -25.30 3.79
C PRO A 143 1.67 -25.58 4.40
N ASN A 144 2.67 -24.78 4.07
CA ASN A 144 3.85 -24.57 4.93
C ASN A 144 4.69 -23.39 4.41
N ILE A 145 4.24 -22.17 4.68
CA ILE A 145 5.15 -21.01 4.65
C ILE A 145 5.40 -20.64 6.10
N LYS A 146 6.48 -21.19 6.67
CA LYS A 146 7.09 -20.65 7.87
C LYS A 146 7.71 -19.31 7.47
N ILE A 147 7.19 -18.23 8.02
CA ILE A 147 7.82 -16.91 7.96
C ILE A 147 9.12 -17.03 8.76
N PRO A 148 10.32 -16.89 8.17
CA PRO A 148 11.53 -16.81 8.95
C PRO A 148 11.57 -15.42 9.58
N LEU A 149 11.34 -15.37 10.89
CA LEU A 149 11.88 -14.32 11.73
C LEU A 149 13.37 -14.61 11.92
N GLU A 150 14.18 -13.56 11.79
CA GLU A 150 15.63 -13.47 12.07
C GLU A 150 16.58 -13.72 10.87
N ALA A 151 17.17 -12.63 10.37
CA ALA A 151 18.51 -12.16 10.73
C ALA A 151 18.62 -10.65 10.48
#